data_AF-A0A316LBW5-F1
#
_entry.id   AF-A0A316LBW5-F1
#
_cell.length_a   1.000
_cell.length_b   1.000
_cell.length_c   1.000
_cell.angle_alpha   90.00
_cell.angle_beta   90.00
_cell.angle_gamma   90.00
#
_symmetry.space_group_name_H-M   'P 1'
#
loop_
_entity.id
_entity.type
_entity.pdbx_description
1 polymer ?
#
loop_
_entity_poly.entity_id
_entity_poly.type
_entity_poly.pdbx_seq_one_letter_code
_entity_poly.pdbx_strand_id
1 'polypeptide(L)'
;MHDYLFGWSNGRLLDVPYVDQSLLYPTGCESASAVMVLRYTGVDISMDTFIDRYLPREDLVQVGDTLYGPDPYAAFAGDPRDPGGIGCYAPAIVTACERLILERGEAMQVVDLTGTGLRTLIRDYIDHDMPVMIWASMGMNGIRPGKQWVVRDTGETVTWTAGEHCLVLVGYDKDYYYFNDPQDGNGVVRYPKGQVEACYAEMGRQAVAVYKWEDLEDWSTEEWEAEEERRVCYKMETEMGTPWG
;
A
#
# COMPACT_ATOMS: atom_id res chain seq x y z
N MET A 1 -24.71 1.23 29.21
CA MET A 1 -23.66 2.18 29.62
C MET A 1 -22.48 1.36 30.10
N HIS A 2 -21.62 0.95 29.16
CA HIS A 2 -20.22 0.50 29.32
C HIS A 2 -19.77 0.04 27.91
N ASP A 3 -19.68 0.99 26.99
CA ASP A 3 -18.98 0.85 25.70
C ASP A 3 -17.54 1.32 25.87
N TYR A 4 -16.77 0.63 26.71
CA TYR A 4 -15.35 0.90 26.95
C TYR A 4 -14.58 -0.41 26.99
N LEU A 5 -14.33 -1.05 25.83
CA LEU A 5 -13.38 -2.18 25.76
C LEU A 5 -12.59 -2.34 24.45
N PHE A 6 -12.65 -1.39 23.51
CA PHE A 6 -11.61 -1.27 22.46
C PHE A 6 -11.47 0.22 22.10
N GLY A 7 -10.27 0.78 22.32
CA GLY A 7 -9.98 2.20 22.16
C GLY A 7 -10.07 2.69 20.71
N TRP A 8 -11.28 3.04 20.27
CA TRP A 8 -11.54 3.74 19.01
C TRP A 8 -11.90 5.21 19.28
N SER A 9 -11.06 5.93 20.02
CA SER A 9 -11.38 7.30 20.44
C SER A 9 -10.69 8.43 19.68
N ASN A 10 -9.65 8.22 18.86
CA ASN A 10 -9.13 9.28 17.98
C ASN A 10 -8.54 8.66 16.71
N GLY A 11 -9.03 9.05 15.53
CA GLY A 11 -8.42 8.63 14.26
C GLY A 11 -6.95 9.06 14.15
N ARG A 12 -6.22 8.47 13.22
CA ARG A 12 -4.82 8.80 12.94
C ARG A 12 -4.67 9.33 11.53
N LEU A 13 -3.73 10.25 11.34
CA LEU A 13 -3.34 10.76 10.04
C LEU A 13 -1.84 11.02 10.01
N LEU A 14 -1.14 10.32 9.13
CA LEU A 14 0.30 10.43 8.92
C LEU A 14 0.60 11.57 7.94
N ASP A 15 1.65 12.34 8.22
CA ASP A 15 2.14 13.41 7.33
C ASP A 15 3.13 12.84 6.30
N VAL A 16 2.60 12.14 5.29
CA VAL A 16 3.41 11.52 4.23
C VAL A 16 3.73 12.54 3.14
N PRO A 17 5.01 12.72 2.74
CA PRO A 17 5.39 13.62 1.66
C PRO A 17 4.63 13.30 0.36
N TYR A 18 3.89 14.28 -0.15
CA TYR A 18 3.08 14.10 -1.35
C TYR A 18 3.91 14.12 -2.65
N VAL A 19 3.54 13.26 -3.60
CA VAL A 19 4.08 13.22 -4.96
C VAL A 19 2.94 13.16 -5.96
N ASP A 20 2.85 14.17 -6.81
CA ASP A 20 1.87 14.25 -7.89
C ASP A 20 2.38 13.53 -9.14
N GLN A 21 1.51 12.73 -9.77
CA GLN A 21 1.83 12.02 -11.00
C GLN A 21 1.36 12.77 -12.27
N SER A 22 0.33 13.59 -12.19
CA SER A 22 -0.53 13.93 -13.35
C SER A 22 0.14 14.60 -14.54
N LEU A 23 1.21 15.38 -14.32
CA LEU A 23 1.86 16.10 -15.42
C LEU A 23 2.95 15.28 -16.13
N LEU A 24 3.83 14.62 -15.38
CA LEU A 24 5.03 13.98 -15.92
C LEU A 24 4.94 12.45 -15.93
N TYR A 25 4.00 11.88 -15.18
CA TYR A 25 3.86 10.45 -14.93
C TYR A 25 2.39 10.01 -15.05
N PRO A 26 1.75 10.20 -16.21
CA PRO A 26 0.31 9.99 -16.40
C PRO A 26 -0.18 8.59 -16.01
N THR A 27 0.69 7.58 -15.97
CA THR A 27 0.38 6.20 -15.58
C THR A 27 1.24 5.69 -14.43
N GLY A 28 1.84 6.59 -13.64
CA GLY A 28 2.80 6.26 -12.58
C GLY A 28 2.25 6.20 -11.15
N CYS A 29 1.00 5.77 -10.93
CA CYS A 29 0.39 5.80 -9.59
C CYS A 29 1.15 4.93 -8.58
N GLU A 30 1.65 3.76 -9.03
CA GLU A 30 2.42 2.81 -8.24
C GLU A 30 3.82 3.37 -7.93
N SER A 31 4.46 4.02 -8.91
CA SER A 31 5.76 4.67 -8.72
C SER A 31 5.66 5.86 -7.77
N ALA A 32 4.62 6.69 -7.91
CA ALA A 32 4.38 7.82 -7.04
C ALA A 32 4.11 7.36 -5.60
N SER A 33 3.26 6.36 -5.42
CA SER A 33 2.96 5.76 -4.11
C SER A 33 4.19 5.16 -3.45
N ALA A 34 5.03 4.44 -4.20
CA ALA A 34 6.30 3.92 -3.69
C ALA A 34 7.26 5.04 -3.27
N VAL A 35 7.42 6.08 -4.08
CA VAL A 35 8.28 7.22 -3.75
C VAL A 35 7.76 7.98 -2.53
N MET A 36 6.44 8.13 -2.36
CA MET A 36 5.86 8.75 -1.16
C MET A 36 6.23 7.98 0.11
N VAL A 37 6.03 6.66 0.13
CA VAL A 37 6.38 5.82 1.28
C VAL A 37 7.90 5.80 1.53
N LEU A 38 8.71 5.64 0.49
CA LEU A 38 10.18 5.67 0.61
C LEU A 38 10.67 7.00 1.20
N ARG A 39 10.14 8.14 0.74
CA ARG A 39 10.49 9.45 1.29
C ARG A 39 10.06 9.61 2.74
N TYR A 40 8.90 9.07 3.11
CA TYR A 40 8.45 9.04 4.49
C TYR A 40 9.42 8.26 5.39
N THR A 41 9.96 7.14 4.90
CA THR A 41 11.01 6.37 5.61
C THR A 41 12.39 7.04 5.59
N GLY A 42 12.53 8.23 5.01
CA GLY A 42 13.79 9.00 4.98
C GLY A 42 14.67 8.76 3.74
N VAL A 43 14.21 7.98 2.76
CA VAL A 43 14.94 7.75 1.51
C VAL A 43 14.73 8.93 0.56
N ASP A 44 15.80 9.69 0.27
CA ASP A 44 15.76 10.71 -0.77
C ASP A 44 15.84 10.06 -2.17
N ILE A 45 14.69 10.01 -2.84
CA ILE A 45 14.56 9.49 -4.20
C ILE A 45 13.58 10.31 -5.04
N SER A 46 13.91 10.53 -6.31
CA SER A 46 13.02 11.12 -7.31
C SER A 46 12.23 10.06 -8.07
N MET A 47 11.07 10.45 -8.60
CA MET A 47 10.28 9.62 -9.52
C MET A 47 11.13 9.09 -10.68
N ASP A 48 11.89 9.97 -11.34
CA ASP A 48 12.74 9.55 -12.45
C ASP A 48 13.77 8.50 -12.05
N THR A 49 14.43 8.69 -10.90
CA THR A 49 15.40 7.72 -10.40
C THR A 49 14.74 6.39 -10.06
N PHE A 50 13.54 6.41 -9.47
CA PHE A 50 12.77 5.20 -9.17
C PHE A 50 12.44 4.42 -10.44
N ILE A 51 11.86 5.10 -11.43
CA ILE A 51 11.42 4.49 -12.69
C ILE A 51 12.60 3.97 -13.51
N ASP A 52 13.70 4.73 -13.59
CA ASP A 52 14.80 4.40 -14.50
C ASP A 52 15.74 3.33 -13.93
N ARG A 53 15.89 3.26 -12.61
CA ARG A 53 16.90 2.39 -11.98
C ARG A 53 16.33 1.16 -11.29
N TYR A 54 15.11 1.24 -10.76
CA TYR A 54 14.60 0.22 -9.84
C TYR A 54 13.34 -0.48 -10.35
N LEU A 55 12.39 0.26 -10.94
CA LEU A 55 11.15 -0.31 -11.46
C LEU A 55 11.42 -1.32 -12.59
N PRO A 56 11.10 -2.62 -12.42
CA PRO A 56 11.05 -3.54 -13.55
C PRO A 56 9.95 -3.08 -14.50
N ARG A 57 10.29 -2.89 -15.78
CA ARG A 57 9.35 -2.42 -16.80
C ARG A 57 9.67 -3.03 -18.16
N GLU A 58 8.63 -3.29 -18.94
CA GLU A 58 8.73 -3.81 -20.29
C GLU A 58 7.69 -3.20 -21.22
N ASP A 59 8.05 -3.03 -22.49
CA ASP A 59 7.17 -2.46 -23.49
C ASP A 59 6.05 -3.43 -23.91
N LEU A 60 4.88 -2.85 -24.16
CA LEU A 60 3.81 -3.49 -24.91
C LEU A 60 4.09 -3.37 -26.41
N VAL A 61 4.26 -4.51 -27.10
CA VAL A 61 4.65 -4.54 -28.52
C VAL A 61 3.61 -5.31 -29.33
N GLN A 62 3.08 -4.66 -30.36
CA GLN A 62 2.19 -5.28 -31.34
C GLN A 62 3.00 -6.08 -32.38
N VAL A 63 2.70 -7.37 -32.53
CA VAL A 63 3.29 -8.24 -33.57
C VAL A 63 2.16 -8.93 -34.32
N GLY A 64 1.92 -8.50 -35.57
CA GLY A 64 0.72 -8.91 -36.32
C GLY A 64 -0.54 -8.47 -35.56
N ASP A 65 -1.47 -9.40 -35.33
CA ASP A 65 -2.71 -9.15 -34.60
C ASP A 65 -2.59 -9.37 -33.08
N THR A 66 -1.41 -9.74 -32.58
CA THR A 66 -1.19 -10.05 -31.16
C THR A 66 -0.39 -8.95 -30.46
N LEU A 67 -0.93 -8.44 -29.36
CA LEU A 67 -0.21 -7.58 -28.42
C LEU A 67 0.56 -8.45 -27.43
N TYR A 68 1.85 -8.17 -27.24
CA TYR A 68 2.69 -8.83 -26.26
C TYR A 68 3.16 -7.85 -25.20
N GLY A 69 3.34 -8.32 -23.96
CA GLY A 69 3.79 -7.51 -22.83
C GLY A 69 4.32 -8.37 -21.68
N PRO A 70 4.66 -7.75 -20.55
CA PRO A 70 5.11 -8.47 -19.36
C PRO A 70 3.96 -9.12 -18.61
N ASP A 71 4.27 -10.04 -17.68
CA ASP A 71 3.36 -10.32 -16.57
C ASP A 71 3.30 -9.06 -15.67
N PRO A 72 2.13 -8.44 -15.44
CA PRO A 72 2.02 -7.22 -14.62
C PRO A 72 2.39 -7.43 -13.15
N TYR A 73 2.43 -8.69 -12.66
CA TYR A 73 2.98 -9.00 -11.35
C TYR A 73 4.52 -8.96 -11.32
N ALA A 74 5.18 -9.13 -12.47
CA ALA A 74 6.64 -9.15 -12.56
C ALA A 74 7.23 -7.79 -12.98
N ALA A 75 6.55 -7.05 -13.86
CA ALA A 75 7.02 -5.77 -14.38
C ALA A 75 5.88 -4.84 -14.80
N PHE A 76 6.16 -3.54 -14.78
CA PHE A 76 5.28 -2.51 -15.32
C PHE A 76 5.14 -2.67 -16.83
N ALA A 77 3.88 -2.75 -17.29
CA ALA A 77 3.54 -2.84 -18.70
C ALA A 77 3.52 -1.44 -19.34
N GLY A 78 4.61 -1.09 -20.03
CA GLY A 78 4.84 0.22 -20.67
C GLY A 78 5.81 1.11 -19.89
N ASP A 79 5.59 2.42 -19.95
CA ASP A 79 6.38 3.42 -19.21
C ASP A 79 5.42 4.31 -18.40
N PRO A 80 5.65 4.53 -17.09
CA PRO A 80 4.85 5.45 -16.26
C PRO A 80 4.73 6.88 -16.82
N ARG A 81 5.69 7.30 -17.67
CA ARG A 81 5.72 8.61 -18.32
C ARG A 81 4.88 8.67 -19.61
N ASP A 82 4.44 7.51 -20.11
CA ASP A 82 3.61 7.41 -21.31
C ASP A 82 2.13 7.30 -20.92
N PRO A 83 1.24 8.18 -21.44
CA PRO A 83 -0.20 8.02 -21.31
C PRO A 83 -0.75 6.67 -21.84
N GLY A 84 0.01 6.00 -22.71
CA GLY A 84 -0.28 4.66 -23.24
C GLY A 84 0.22 3.51 -22.37
N GLY A 85 0.96 3.80 -21.29
CA GLY A 85 1.35 2.83 -20.26
C GLY A 85 0.12 2.21 -19.58
N ILE A 86 0.32 1.07 -18.89
CA ILE A 86 -0.78 0.33 -18.26
C ILE A 86 -0.66 0.31 -16.75
N GLY A 87 0.41 -0.24 -16.19
CA GLY A 87 0.55 -0.44 -14.76
C GLY A 87 1.29 -1.72 -14.38
N CYS A 88 1.40 -1.94 -13.07
CA CYS A 88 1.89 -3.17 -12.44
C CYS A 88 1.13 -3.47 -11.14
N TYR A 89 1.35 -4.68 -10.63
CA TYR A 89 0.83 -5.15 -9.37
C TYR A 89 1.90 -5.16 -8.28
N ALA A 90 1.45 -5.37 -7.03
CA ALA A 90 2.27 -5.26 -5.83
C ALA A 90 3.67 -5.93 -5.93
N PRO A 91 3.83 -7.15 -6.45
CA PRO A 91 5.13 -7.82 -6.44
C PRO A 91 6.21 -7.12 -7.30
N ALA A 92 5.81 -6.41 -8.36
CA ALA A 92 6.74 -5.61 -9.18
C ALA A 92 7.28 -4.41 -8.39
N ILE A 93 6.43 -3.77 -7.58
CA ILE A 93 6.83 -2.67 -6.69
C ILE A 93 7.67 -3.17 -5.52
N VAL A 94 7.34 -4.34 -4.94
CA VAL A 94 8.18 -5.01 -3.94
C VAL A 94 9.58 -5.20 -4.49
N THR A 95 9.70 -5.79 -5.69
CA THR A 95 10.98 -5.99 -6.38
C THR A 95 11.74 -4.67 -6.58
N ALA A 96 11.05 -3.60 -6.98
CA ALA A 96 11.66 -2.29 -7.17
C ALA A 96 12.23 -1.72 -5.85
N CYS A 97 11.41 -1.74 -4.78
CA CYS A 97 11.82 -1.25 -3.47
C CYS A 97 12.97 -2.09 -2.88
N GLU A 98 12.91 -3.42 -2.99
CA GLU A 98 13.97 -4.34 -2.52
C GLU A 98 15.31 -4.07 -3.22
N ARG A 99 15.30 -3.87 -4.55
CA ARG A 99 16.49 -3.51 -5.32
C ARG A 99 17.11 -2.21 -4.82
N LEU A 100 16.29 -1.21 -4.55
CA LEU A 100 16.74 0.07 -4.04
C LEU A 100 17.40 -0.08 -2.67
N ILE A 101 16.71 -0.68 -1.69
CA ILE A 101 17.21 -0.77 -0.32
C ILE A 101 18.49 -1.60 -0.26
N LEU A 102 18.59 -2.65 -1.09
CA LEU A 102 19.79 -3.47 -1.19
C LEU A 102 20.95 -2.70 -1.82
N GLU A 103 20.72 -1.96 -2.91
CA GLU A 103 21.77 -1.18 -3.58
C GLU A 103 22.30 -0.07 -2.68
N ARG A 104 21.40 0.61 -1.95
CA ARG A 104 21.75 1.73 -1.07
C ARG A 104 22.20 1.31 0.33
N GLY A 105 22.00 0.05 0.71
CA GLY A 105 22.30 -0.46 2.04
C GLY A 105 21.40 0.13 3.13
N GLU A 106 20.14 0.42 2.79
CA GLU A 106 19.15 0.94 3.74
C GLU A 106 18.75 -0.16 4.73
N ALA A 107 18.74 0.15 6.02
CA ALA A 107 18.29 -0.76 7.08
C ALA A 107 16.75 -0.79 7.18
N MET A 108 16.12 -1.27 6.11
CA MET A 108 14.67 -1.26 5.92
C MET A 108 14.17 -2.62 5.49
N GLN A 109 12.86 -2.81 5.64
CA GLN A 109 12.14 -3.99 5.18
C GLN A 109 11.06 -3.58 4.19
N VAL A 110 10.91 -4.38 3.13
CA VAL A 110 9.80 -4.31 2.18
C VAL A 110 8.95 -5.55 2.39
N VAL A 111 7.64 -5.39 2.54
CA VAL A 111 6.73 -6.52 2.79
C VAL A 111 5.54 -6.47 1.84
N ASP A 112 5.33 -7.56 1.11
CA ASP A 112 4.08 -7.82 0.41
C ASP A 112 3.01 -8.26 1.43
N LEU A 113 1.97 -7.45 1.56
CA LEU A 113 0.85 -7.65 2.47
C LEU A 113 -0.40 -8.11 1.74
N THR A 114 -0.27 -8.56 0.49
CA THR A 114 -1.40 -9.02 -0.33
C THR A 114 -2.25 -10.05 0.40
N GLY A 115 -3.56 -9.81 0.40
CA GLY A 115 -4.56 -10.62 1.11
C GLY A 115 -4.93 -10.08 2.51
N THR A 116 -4.13 -9.18 3.08
CA THR A 116 -4.35 -8.59 4.40
C THR A 116 -5.54 -7.61 4.38
N GLY A 117 -6.41 -7.66 5.38
CA GLY A 117 -7.57 -6.76 5.47
C GLY A 117 -7.21 -5.37 6.01
N LEU A 118 -7.96 -4.34 5.61
CA LEU A 118 -7.68 -2.94 6.00
C LEU A 118 -7.62 -2.73 7.52
N ARG A 119 -8.47 -3.41 8.31
CA ARG A 119 -8.40 -3.31 9.78
C ARG A 119 -7.08 -3.80 10.36
N THR A 120 -6.50 -4.83 9.76
CA THR A 120 -5.17 -5.35 10.13
C THR A 120 -4.10 -4.36 9.69
N LEU A 121 -4.20 -3.79 8.47
CA LEU A 121 -3.29 -2.74 8.02
C LEU A 121 -3.32 -1.51 8.93
N ILE A 122 -4.49 -1.12 9.44
CA ILE A 122 -4.60 -0.05 10.44
C ILE A 122 -3.82 -0.41 11.70
N ARG A 123 -4.18 -1.53 12.33
CA ARG A 123 -3.64 -1.93 13.64
C ARG A 123 -2.13 -2.19 13.58
N ASP A 124 -1.65 -2.86 12.55
CA ASP A 124 -0.27 -3.37 12.51
C ASP A 124 0.71 -2.40 11.84
N TYR A 125 0.20 -1.40 11.10
CA TYR A 125 1.05 -0.47 10.35
C TYR A 125 0.70 1.00 10.61
N ILE A 126 -0.53 1.42 10.30
CA ILE A 126 -0.89 2.84 10.45
C ILE A 126 -0.76 3.29 11.91
N ASP A 127 -1.19 2.45 12.86
CA ASP A 127 -1.06 2.70 14.31
C ASP A 127 0.39 2.67 14.82
N HIS A 128 1.35 2.39 13.95
CA HIS A 128 2.78 2.41 14.22
C HIS A 128 3.54 3.33 13.25
N ASP A 129 2.88 4.36 12.74
CA ASP A 129 3.46 5.34 11.78
C ASP A 129 3.98 4.73 10.48
N MET A 130 3.48 3.56 10.05
CA MET A 130 3.90 2.94 8.80
C MET A 130 2.81 3.10 7.73
N PRO A 131 2.95 4.04 6.77
CA PRO A 131 2.00 4.16 5.67
C PRO A 131 2.07 2.95 4.75
N VAL A 132 0.93 2.58 4.15
CA VAL A 132 0.81 1.35 3.35
C VAL A 132 0.31 1.69 1.95
N MET A 133 1.04 1.27 0.92
CA MET A 133 0.54 1.31 -0.46
C MET A 133 -0.56 0.27 -0.64
N ILE A 134 -1.68 0.62 -1.26
CA ILE A 134 -2.73 -0.33 -1.61
C ILE A 134 -3.15 -0.16 -3.06
N TRP A 135 -3.61 -1.25 -3.67
CA TRP A 135 -4.30 -1.22 -4.95
C TRP A 135 -5.80 -1.28 -4.72
N ALA A 136 -6.52 -0.32 -5.29
CA ALA A 136 -7.97 -0.28 -5.29
C ALA A 136 -8.43 0.19 -6.69
N SER A 137 -9.56 0.87 -6.75
CA SER A 137 -10.03 1.46 -8.01
C SER A 137 -9.93 2.98 -7.99
N MET A 138 -9.66 3.58 -9.14
CA MET A 138 -9.63 5.03 -9.33
C MET A 138 -10.91 5.70 -8.80
N GLY A 139 -10.74 6.62 -7.85
CA GLY A 139 -11.84 7.31 -7.17
C GLY A 139 -12.80 6.39 -6.39
N MET A 140 -12.38 5.15 -6.09
CA MET A 140 -13.20 4.11 -5.46
C MET A 140 -14.49 3.78 -6.24
N ASN A 141 -14.44 3.82 -7.58
CA ASN A 141 -15.60 3.64 -8.46
C ASN A 141 -15.77 2.22 -9.04
N GLY A 142 -14.92 1.27 -8.63
CA GLY A 142 -14.91 -0.11 -9.11
C GLY A 142 -14.09 -0.34 -10.38
N ILE A 143 -13.97 -1.61 -10.76
CA ILE A 143 -13.08 -2.08 -11.84
C ILE A 143 -13.83 -2.70 -13.02
N ARG A 144 -13.12 -2.91 -14.13
CA ARG A 144 -13.63 -3.66 -15.29
C ARG A 144 -12.51 -4.36 -16.07
N PRO A 145 -12.80 -5.38 -16.88
CA PRO A 145 -11.84 -5.94 -17.81
C PRO A 145 -11.30 -4.87 -18.76
N GLY A 146 -9.98 -4.82 -18.90
CA GLY A 146 -9.23 -3.86 -19.70
C GLY A 146 -8.55 -4.49 -20.91
N LYS A 147 -7.40 -3.91 -21.29
CA LYS A 147 -6.59 -4.41 -22.41
C LYS A 147 -6.10 -5.83 -22.13
N GLN A 148 -5.98 -6.63 -23.18
CA GLN A 148 -5.39 -7.97 -23.11
C GLN A 148 -4.08 -8.00 -23.90
N TRP A 149 -3.14 -8.80 -23.44
CA TRP A 149 -1.90 -9.12 -24.15
C TRP A 149 -1.43 -10.51 -23.78
N VAL A 150 -0.49 -11.03 -24.56
CA VAL A 150 0.19 -12.30 -24.32
C VAL A 150 1.53 -12.04 -23.63
N VAL A 151 1.80 -12.72 -22.53
CA VAL A 151 3.09 -12.69 -21.84
C VAL A 151 4.12 -13.41 -22.71
N ARG A 152 5.23 -12.76 -23.07
CA ARG A 152 6.20 -13.32 -24.03
C ARG A 152 6.79 -14.64 -23.59
N ASP A 153 7.12 -14.75 -22.31
CA ASP A 153 7.89 -15.89 -21.79
C ASP A 153 7.01 -17.13 -21.56
N THR A 154 5.75 -16.94 -21.20
CA THR A 154 4.84 -18.05 -20.85
C THR A 154 3.81 -18.34 -21.94
N GLY A 155 3.50 -17.38 -22.81
CA GLY A 155 2.41 -17.45 -23.78
C GLY A 155 1.02 -17.31 -23.15
N GLU A 156 0.92 -17.00 -21.87
CA GLU A 156 -0.36 -16.80 -21.18
C GLU A 156 -0.99 -15.46 -21.55
N THR A 157 -2.33 -15.43 -21.63
CA THR A 157 -3.07 -14.20 -21.89
C THR A 157 -3.40 -13.50 -20.57
N VAL A 158 -2.92 -12.28 -20.41
CA VAL A 158 -3.29 -11.39 -19.32
C VAL A 158 -4.50 -10.55 -19.74
N THR A 159 -5.41 -10.30 -18.79
CA THR A 159 -6.45 -9.27 -18.90
C THR A 159 -6.21 -8.23 -17.83
N TRP A 160 -5.87 -7.02 -18.23
CA TRP A 160 -5.67 -5.92 -17.29
C TRP A 160 -6.96 -5.57 -16.56
N THR A 161 -6.85 -5.24 -15.29
CA THR A 161 -7.95 -4.70 -14.50
C THR A 161 -8.04 -3.19 -14.74
N ALA A 162 -8.84 -2.75 -15.71
CA ALA A 162 -9.02 -1.34 -15.98
C ALA A 162 -9.77 -0.65 -14.84
N GLY A 163 -9.32 0.56 -14.51
CA GLY A 163 -9.77 1.27 -13.31
C GLY A 163 -8.94 0.95 -12.08
N GLU A 164 -7.92 0.09 -12.18
CA GLU A 164 -6.87 -0.05 -11.17
C GLU A 164 -6.28 1.33 -10.80
N HIS A 165 -5.94 1.47 -9.52
CA HIS A 165 -5.22 2.62 -9.00
C HIS A 165 -4.44 2.23 -7.74
N CYS A 166 -3.22 2.73 -7.62
CA CYS A 166 -2.38 2.59 -6.43
C CYS A 166 -2.26 3.91 -5.69
N LEU A 167 -2.50 3.86 -4.38
CA LEU A 167 -2.54 5.01 -3.48
C LEU A 167 -2.01 4.61 -2.10
N VAL A 168 -1.64 5.59 -1.28
CA VAL A 168 -1.02 5.33 0.04
C VAL A 168 -2.04 5.54 1.14
N LEU A 169 -2.38 4.50 1.89
CA LEU A 169 -3.15 4.58 3.12
C LEU A 169 -2.32 5.30 4.18
N VAL A 170 -2.82 6.44 4.64
CA VAL A 170 -2.12 7.33 5.59
C VAL A 170 -2.93 7.58 6.85
N GLY A 171 -4.13 7.02 6.98
CA GLY A 171 -4.94 7.30 8.14
C GLY A 171 -6.34 6.74 8.09
N TYR A 172 -7.05 6.97 9.18
CA TYR A 172 -8.43 6.57 9.36
C TYR A 172 -9.09 7.41 10.45
N ASP A 173 -10.41 7.52 10.39
CA ASP A 173 -11.21 7.96 11.52
C ASP A 173 -12.31 6.93 11.80
N LYS A 174 -13.39 7.33 12.47
CA LYS A 174 -14.53 6.44 12.70
C LYS A 174 -15.15 5.92 11.39
N ASP A 175 -15.31 6.80 10.41
CA ASP A 175 -16.17 6.59 9.24
C ASP A 175 -15.40 6.45 7.91
N TYR A 176 -14.13 6.90 7.86
CA TYR A 176 -13.32 7.01 6.66
C TYR A 176 -11.93 6.36 6.80
N TYR A 177 -11.37 5.98 5.65
CA TYR A 177 -9.93 5.82 5.47
C TYR A 177 -9.39 7.02 4.69
N TYR A 178 -8.15 7.41 4.99
CA TYR A 178 -7.47 8.56 4.40
C TYR A 178 -6.29 8.09 3.55
N PHE A 179 -6.12 8.71 2.40
CA PHE A 179 -5.10 8.35 1.44
C PHE A 179 -4.36 9.56 0.90
N ASN A 180 -3.07 9.43 0.67
CA ASN A 180 -2.41 10.24 -0.34
C ASN A 180 -2.69 9.63 -1.71
N ASP A 181 -3.47 10.34 -2.52
CA ASP A 181 -3.82 9.96 -3.88
C ASP A 181 -2.92 10.72 -4.87
N PRO A 182 -2.02 10.03 -5.60
CA PRO A 182 -1.04 10.67 -6.48
C PRO A 182 -1.65 11.39 -7.69
N GLN A 183 -2.96 11.21 -7.94
CA GLN A 183 -3.63 11.75 -9.11
C GLN A 183 -4.14 13.19 -8.88
N ASP A 184 -3.98 14.02 -9.91
CA ASP A 184 -4.62 15.33 -10.11
C ASP A 184 -4.41 16.34 -8.97
N GLY A 185 -3.26 16.27 -8.30
CA GLY A 185 -2.92 17.13 -7.17
C GLY A 185 -3.83 16.90 -5.96
N ASN A 186 -4.48 15.74 -5.86
CA ASN A 186 -5.47 15.44 -4.82
C ASN A 186 -4.87 15.56 -3.40
N GLY A 187 -3.62 15.13 -3.20
CA GLY A 187 -3.03 15.10 -1.87
C GLY A 187 -3.78 14.13 -0.95
N VAL A 188 -4.08 14.56 0.28
CA VAL A 188 -4.86 13.77 1.23
C VAL A 188 -6.34 13.80 0.87
N VAL A 189 -6.87 12.64 0.47
CA VAL A 189 -8.30 12.39 0.23
C VAL A 189 -8.84 11.37 1.23
N ARG A 190 -10.16 11.24 1.30
CA ARG A 190 -10.81 10.26 2.17
C ARG A 190 -12.00 9.61 1.49
N TYR A 191 -12.24 8.35 1.84
CA TYR A 191 -13.36 7.56 1.32
C TYR A 191 -14.05 6.78 2.44
N PRO A 192 -15.38 6.58 2.38
CA PRO A 192 -16.11 5.78 3.36
C PRO A 192 -15.54 4.37 3.45
N LYS A 193 -15.38 3.84 4.68
CA LYS A 193 -14.71 2.54 4.90
C LYS A 193 -15.27 1.39 4.06
N GLY A 194 -16.60 1.26 4.01
CA GLY A 194 -17.25 0.19 3.25
C GLY A 194 -16.98 0.27 1.73
N GLN A 195 -16.81 1.48 1.19
CA GLN A 195 -16.48 1.66 -0.23
C GLN A 195 -15.04 1.23 -0.52
N VAL A 196 -14.10 1.65 0.33
CA VAL A 196 -12.68 1.25 0.21
C VAL A 196 -12.54 -0.26 0.37
N GLU A 197 -13.20 -0.87 1.35
CA GLU A 197 -13.14 -2.31 1.60
C GLU A 197 -13.60 -3.12 0.38
N ALA A 198 -14.64 -2.65 -0.33
CA ALA A 198 -15.11 -3.27 -1.55
C ALA A 198 -14.09 -3.14 -2.70
N CYS A 199 -13.64 -1.92 -3.01
CA CYS A 199 -12.72 -1.68 -4.13
C CYS A 199 -11.33 -2.31 -3.91
N TYR A 200 -10.84 -2.31 -2.67
CA TYR A 200 -9.61 -3.00 -2.28
C TYR A 200 -9.74 -4.52 -2.45
N ALA A 201 -10.89 -5.10 -2.09
CA ALA A 201 -11.15 -6.53 -2.30
C ALA A 201 -11.25 -6.89 -3.79
N GLU A 202 -11.87 -6.03 -4.62
CA GLU A 202 -11.95 -6.21 -6.07
C GLU A 202 -10.56 -6.28 -6.74
N MET A 203 -9.58 -5.56 -6.21
CA MET A 203 -8.18 -5.60 -6.66
C MET A 203 -7.35 -6.74 -6.06
N GLY A 204 -7.98 -7.69 -5.37
CA GLY A 204 -7.28 -8.82 -4.77
C GLY A 204 -6.56 -8.49 -3.46
N ARG A 205 -6.92 -7.37 -2.82
CA ARG A 205 -6.33 -6.91 -1.55
C ARG A 205 -4.81 -6.78 -1.60
N GLN A 206 -4.28 -6.18 -2.66
CA GLN A 206 -2.84 -6.00 -2.80
C GLN A 206 -2.38 -4.81 -1.97
N ALA A 207 -1.37 -5.02 -1.14
CA ALA A 207 -0.82 -4.00 -0.29
C ALA A 207 0.68 -4.20 -0.10
N VAL A 208 1.43 -3.11 0.05
CA VAL A 208 2.88 -3.14 0.28
C VAL A 208 3.24 -2.12 1.36
N ALA A 209 4.05 -2.54 2.32
CA ALA A 209 4.64 -1.66 3.32
C ALA A 209 6.16 -1.60 3.13
N VAL A 210 6.73 -0.43 3.44
CA VAL A 210 8.17 -0.23 3.59
C VAL A 210 8.38 0.52 4.90
N TYR A 211 9.24 -0.01 5.76
CA TYR A 211 9.50 0.56 7.10
C TYR A 211 10.92 0.22 7.53
N LYS A 212 11.44 0.92 8.54
CA LYS A 212 12.80 0.70 9.03
C LYS A 212 12.84 -0.41 10.08
N TRP A 213 14.00 -1.04 10.26
CA TRP A 213 14.17 -2.03 11.32
C TRP A 213 13.95 -1.45 12.73
N GLU A 214 14.31 -0.18 12.94
CA GLU A 214 14.12 0.50 14.23
C GLU A 214 12.64 0.62 14.62
N ASP A 215 11.73 0.70 13.63
CA ASP A 215 10.29 0.76 13.86
C ASP A 215 9.73 -0.57 14.43
N LEU A 216 10.44 -1.68 14.25
CA LEU A 216 10.09 -2.99 14.85
C LEU A 216 10.55 -3.13 16.30
N GLU A 217 11.64 -2.46 16.69
CA GLU A 217 12.15 -2.54 18.06
C GLU A 217 11.15 -1.87 19.02
N ASP A 218 10.61 -0.71 18.63
CA ASP A 218 9.57 0.00 19.37
C ASP A 218 8.29 -0.85 19.50
N TRP A 219 7.87 -1.49 18.39
CA TRP A 219 6.72 -2.40 18.37
C TRP A 219 6.87 -3.58 19.33
N SER A 220 8.06 -4.19 19.39
CA SER A 220 8.32 -5.32 20.29
C SER A 220 8.28 -4.95 21.78
N THR A 221 8.73 -3.74 22.12
CA THR A 221 8.65 -3.21 23.49
C THR A 221 7.23 -2.83 23.88
N GLU A 222 6.48 -2.17 22.99
CA GLU A 222 5.08 -1.80 23.23
C GLU A 222 4.19 -3.03 23.39
N GLU A 223 4.36 -4.08 22.57
CA GLU A 223 3.61 -5.33 22.72
C GLU A 223 3.90 -6.02 24.06
N TRP A 224 5.17 -6.06 24.47
CA TRP A 224 5.58 -6.64 25.75
C TRP A 224 4.97 -5.85 26.92
N GLU A 225 5.04 -4.52 26.90
CA GLU A 225 4.44 -3.66 27.93
C GLU A 225 2.91 -3.83 27.98
N ALA A 226 2.22 -3.86 26.82
CA ALA A 226 0.78 -4.07 26.75
C ALA A 226 0.34 -5.48 27.18
N GLU A 227 1.18 -6.50 26.98
CA GLU A 227 0.95 -7.85 27.51
C GLU A 227 1.19 -7.91 29.02
N GLU A 228 2.23 -7.25 29.52
CA GLU A 228 2.53 -7.09 30.94
C GLU A 228 1.39 -6.37 31.68
N GLU A 229 0.87 -5.26 31.13
CA GLU A 229 -0.29 -4.53 31.66
C GLU A 229 -1.56 -5.39 31.67
N ARG A 230 -1.87 -6.10 30.58
CA ARG A 230 -3.00 -7.05 30.54
C ARG A 230 -2.85 -8.16 31.58
N ARG A 231 -1.63 -8.64 31.81
CA ARG A 231 -1.32 -9.65 32.83
C ARG A 231 -1.52 -9.10 34.25
N VAL A 232 -1.15 -7.85 34.50
CA VAL A 232 -1.36 -7.16 35.78
C VAL A 232 -2.85 -6.92 36.03
N CYS A 233 -3.59 -6.39 35.04
CA CYS A 233 -5.04 -6.19 35.14
C CYS A 233 -5.78 -7.51 35.40
N TYR A 234 -5.43 -8.58 34.69
CA TYR A 234 -6.02 -9.91 34.91
C TYR A 234 -5.74 -10.45 36.33
N LYS A 235 -4.52 -10.27 36.86
CA LYS A 235 -4.20 -10.61 38.25
C LYS A 235 -5.03 -9.79 39.24
N MET A 236 -5.19 -8.48 39.02
CA MET A 236 -6.01 -7.63 39.89
C MET A 236 -7.48 -8.02 39.87
N GLU A 237 -8.06 -8.38 38.72
CA GLU A 237 -9.45 -8.83 38.61
C GLU A 237 -9.69 -10.19 39.27
N THR A 238 -8.73 -11.12 39.16
CA THR A 238 -8.82 -12.45 39.78
C THR A 238 -8.55 -12.43 41.29
N GLU A 239 -7.73 -11.50 41.78
CA GLU A 239 -7.48 -11.29 43.22
C GLU A 239 -8.57 -10.45 43.91
N MET A 240 -9.32 -9.62 43.16
CA MET A 240 -10.47 -8.86 43.67
C MET A 240 -11.81 -9.59 43.58
N GLY A 241 -11.81 -10.93 43.61
CA GLY A 241 -13.01 -11.76 43.70
C GLY A 241 -13.94 -11.36 44.86
N THR A 242 -14.96 -10.56 44.52
CA THR A 242 -16.29 -10.35 45.14
C THR A 242 -16.38 -10.03 46.65
N PRO A 243 -16.85 -8.82 47.04
CA PRO A 243 -17.62 -8.65 48.27
C PRO A 243 -19.12 -8.88 48.00
N TRP A 244 -19.60 -10.07 48.39
CA TRP A 244 -20.99 -10.44 48.75
C TRP A 244 -22.03 -10.43 47.59
N GLY A 245 -22.97 -11.38 47.50
CA GLY A 245 -23.80 -11.93 48.57
C GLY A 245 -25.11 -11.17 48.62
#